data_AF-A0AAP8T915-F1
#
_entry.id   AF-A0AAP8T915-F1
#
_cell.length_a   1.000
_cell.length_b   1.000
_cell.length_c   1.000
_cell.angle_alpha   90.00
_cell.angle_beta   90.00
_cell.angle_gamma   90.00
#
_symmetry.space_group_name_H-M   'P 1'
#
loop_
_entity.id
_entity.type
_entity.pdbx_description
1 polymer ?
#
loop_
_entity_poly.entity_id
_entity_poly.type
_entity_poly.pdbx_seq_one_letter_code
_entity_poly.pdbx_strand_id
1 'polypeptide(L)'
;MKEPIPIQQWLPAGPLRDMGEKYVSQLPDVAQNPIGPESLMHQSDHSWSEYLVAYSLLYPGIAIILALLGGLGLWAFFIFCRRREYAHRIFCSKCGSMMYPCGLHCPECGTSNPSPRALNWIGYSRLRTVVPSSGWKRHEEVLRSYRRCFYCGQPLREPSLDQSCPACGRAVLQGEESVDRYDAYIGRRRGWTFAAVVVLGVIPILGPLLASSLYKRTLINPYSLYMTVYRESFLMVVLFLCRHLFRLLPFIGVIGMPILCVTEYHLYRRMFLWKAEKHDFRGE
;
A
#
# COMPACT_ATOMS: atom_id res chain seq x y z
N MET A 1 -44.73 46.06 14.44
CA MET A 1 -43.69 46.46 13.47
C MET A 1 -43.46 47.95 13.65
N LYS A 2 -42.22 48.41 13.88
CA LYS A 2 -41.91 49.84 13.86
C LYS A 2 -42.19 50.35 12.44
N GLU A 3 -42.88 51.46 12.31
CA GLU A 3 -43.08 52.11 11.01
C GLU A 3 -41.70 52.37 10.38
N PRO A 4 -41.52 52.08 9.07
CA PRO A 4 -40.26 52.33 8.40
C PRO A 4 -39.94 53.82 8.48
N ILE A 5 -38.69 54.12 8.83
CA ILE A 5 -38.19 55.49 8.93
C ILE A 5 -38.35 56.15 7.54
N PRO A 6 -39.06 57.28 7.41
CA PRO A 6 -39.25 57.92 6.12
C PRO A 6 -37.90 58.32 5.51
N ILE A 7 -37.75 58.10 4.20
CA ILE A 7 -36.54 58.41 3.41
C ILE A 7 -36.04 59.84 3.62
N GLN A 8 -36.95 60.78 3.93
CA GLN A 8 -36.63 62.17 4.23
C GLN A 8 -35.70 62.35 5.45
N GLN A 9 -35.59 61.34 6.32
CA GLN A 9 -34.68 61.33 7.47
C GLN A 9 -33.33 60.68 7.17
N TRP A 10 -33.17 60.03 6.01
CA TRP A 10 -31.96 59.25 5.69
C TRP A 10 -30.87 60.12 5.07
N LEU A 11 -31.26 61.20 4.40
CA LEU A 11 -30.35 62.08 3.66
C LEU A 11 -30.71 63.56 3.91
N PRO A 12 -29.72 64.45 4.08
CA PRO A 12 -29.95 65.88 4.21
C PRO A 12 -30.58 66.46 2.94
N ALA A 13 -31.36 67.54 3.09
CA ALA A 13 -32.02 68.21 1.97
C ALA A 13 -30.99 68.69 0.93
N GLY A 14 -31.22 68.38 -0.35
CA GLY A 14 -30.34 68.73 -1.45
C GLY A 14 -30.44 67.74 -2.62
N PRO A 15 -29.66 67.95 -3.69
CA PRO A 15 -29.75 67.16 -4.93
C PRO A 15 -29.48 65.66 -4.73
N LEU A 16 -28.75 65.29 -3.66
CA LEU A 16 -28.54 63.90 -3.26
C LEU A 16 -29.83 63.23 -2.75
N ARG A 17 -30.73 63.98 -2.09
CA ARG A 17 -32.02 63.45 -1.62
C ARG A 17 -32.93 63.16 -2.81
N ASP A 18 -32.99 64.07 -3.77
CA ASP A 18 -33.85 63.92 -4.95
C ASP A 18 -33.37 62.76 -5.84
N MET A 19 -32.05 62.58 -5.99
CA MET A 19 -31.48 61.41 -6.66
C MET A 19 -31.76 60.12 -5.89
N GLY A 20 -31.68 60.15 -4.56
CA GLY A 20 -32.00 59.00 -3.70
C GLY A 20 -33.47 58.60 -3.80
N GLU A 21 -34.40 59.56 -3.75
CA GLU A 21 -35.84 59.31 -3.92
C GLU A 21 -36.16 58.75 -5.31
N LYS A 22 -35.52 59.28 -6.36
CA LYS A 22 -35.69 58.78 -7.73
C LYS A 22 -35.10 57.38 -7.91
N TYR A 23 -33.97 57.09 -7.29
CA TYR A 23 -33.37 55.75 -7.32
C TYR A 23 -34.24 54.73 -6.57
N VAL A 24 -34.70 55.06 -5.36
CA VAL A 24 -35.50 54.14 -4.54
C VAL A 24 -36.89 53.92 -5.13
N SER A 25 -37.53 54.94 -5.71
CA SER A 25 -38.81 54.79 -6.42
C SER A 25 -38.73 53.96 -7.70
N GLN A 26 -37.52 53.74 -8.22
CA GLN A 26 -37.26 52.89 -9.39
C GLN A 26 -36.78 51.49 -9.02
N LEU A 27 -36.48 51.23 -7.75
CA LEU A 27 -36.18 49.87 -7.32
C LEU A 27 -37.47 49.05 -7.47
N PRO A 28 -37.43 47.90 -8.17
CA PRO A 28 -38.59 47.03 -8.24
C PRO A 28 -38.96 46.61 -6.81
N ASP A 29 -40.26 46.57 -6.52
CA ASP A 29 -40.76 46.01 -5.26
C ASP A 29 -40.26 44.56 -5.16
N VAL A 30 -39.18 44.36 -4.41
CA VAL A 30 -38.72 43.02 -4.07
C VAL A 30 -39.72 42.56 -3.02
N ALA A 31 -40.74 41.83 -3.46
CA ALA A 31 -41.51 41.00 -2.56
C ALA A 31 -40.49 40.22 -1.73
N GLN A 32 -40.38 40.55 -0.44
CA GLN A 32 -39.63 39.75 0.51
C GLN A 32 -40.41 38.44 0.67
N ASN A 33 -40.31 37.58 -0.33
CA ASN A 33 -40.89 36.25 -0.26
C ASN A 33 -40.22 35.56 0.93
N PRO A 34 -40.99 35.08 1.91
CA PRO A 34 -40.43 34.32 3.00
C PRO A 34 -39.85 33.04 2.41
N ILE A 35 -38.52 32.94 2.40
CA ILE A 35 -37.71 31.72 2.20
C ILE A 35 -38.42 30.66 1.33
N GLY A 36 -38.46 30.90 0.01
CA GLY A 36 -38.85 29.88 -0.97
C GLY A 36 -37.70 28.90 -1.27
N PRO A 37 -37.97 27.70 -1.80
CA PRO A 37 -36.94 26.74 -2.21
C PRO A 37 -35.90 27.35 -3.16
N GLU A 38 -36.33 28.24 -4.05
CA GLU A 38 -35.48 29.02 -4.95
C GLU A 38 -34.47 29.95 -4.22
N SER A 39 -34.83 30.48 -3.04
CA SER A 39 -33.94 31.34 -2.25
C SER A 39 -32.81 30.56 -1.56
N LEU A 40 -33.08 29.30 -1.19
CA LEU A 40 -32.06 28.37 -0.67
C LEU A 40 -31.05 28.00 -1.77
N MET A 41 -31.51 27.78 -3.01
CA MET A 41 -30.60 27.55 -4.14
C MET A 41 -29.71 28.77 -4.39
N HIS A 42 -30.29 29.99 -4.38
CA HIS A 42 -29.56 31.22 -4.64
C HIS A 42 -28.52 31.58 -3.57
N GLN A 43 -28.79 31.29 -2.28
CA GLN A 43 -27.78 31.40 -1.22
C GLN A 43 -26.71 30.30 -1.29
N SER A 44 -27.09 29.10 -1.77
CA SER A 44 -26.16 27.99 -1.89
C SER A 44 -25.16 28.18 -3.03
N ASP A 45 -25.54 28.81 -4.15
CA ASP A 45 -24.70 28.94 -5.36
C ASP A 45 -23.37 29.69 -5.12
N HIS A 46 -23.38 30.71 -4.25
CA HIS A 46 -22.14 31.39 -3.86
C HIS A 46 -21.26 30.54 -2.95
N SER A 47 -21.87 29.76 -2.03
CA SER A 47 -21.11 28.90 -1.12
C SER A 47 -20.47 27.70 -1.82
N TRP A 48 -21.17 27.06 -2.77
CA TRP A 48 -20.65 25.87 -3.47
C TRP A 48 -19.45 26.18 -4.34
N SER A 49 -19.44 27.32 -5.02
CA SER A 49 -18.30 27.72 -5.87
C SER A 49 -17.06 28.07 -5.03
N GLU A 50 -17.22 28.75 -3.90
CA GLU A 50 -16.13 29.01 -2.95
C GLU A 50 -15.59 27.73 -2.33
N TYR A 51 -16.47 26.82 -1.89
CA TYR A 51 -16.06 25.50 -1.39
C TYR A 51 -15.37 24.69 -2.50
N LEU A 52 -15.89 24.68 -3.72
CA LEU A 52 -15.28 23.95 -4.84
C LEU A 52 -13.88 24.48 -5.16
N VAL A 53 -13.69 25.80 -5.18
CA VAL A 53 -12.37 26.41 -5.42
C VAL A 53 -11.43 26.11 -4.25
N ALA A 54 -11.89 26.26 -3.01
CA ALA A 54 -11.10 25.93 -1.82
C ALA A 54 -10.70 24.45 -1.79
N TYR A 55 -11.62 23.52 -2.06
CA TYR A 55 -11.33 22.10 -2.15
C TYR A 55 -10.41 21.79 -3.33
N SER A 56 -10.62 22.39 -4.51
CA SER A 56 -9.79 22.14 -5.69
C SER A 56 -8.35 22.63 -5.51
N LEU A 57 -8.13 23.72 -4.76
CA LEU A 57 -6.79 24.25 -4.48
C LEU A 57 -6.11 23.57 -3.27
N LEU A 58 -6.84 23.36 -2.18
CA LEU A 58 -6.27 22.85 -0.92
C LEU A 58 -6.16 21.33 -0.90
N TYR A 59 -7.12 20.59 -1.48
CA TYR A 59 -7.15 19.13 -1.40
C TYR A 59 -5.93 18.47 -2.07
N PRO A 60 -5.47 18.89 -3.27
CA PRO A 60 -4.24 18.36 -3.85
C PRO A 60 -3.02 18.66 -2.97
N GLY A 61 -2.93 19.87 -2.42
CA GLY A 61 -1.85 20.26 -1.51
C GLY A 61 -1.79 19.40 -0.26
N ILE A 62 -2.92 19.20 0.41
CA ILE A 62 -3.04 18.34 1.59
C ILE A 62 -2.70 16.88 1.23
N ALA A 63 -3.22 16.36 0.12
CA ALA A 63 -2.94 15.00 -0.33
C ALA A 63 -1.45 14.79 -0.60
N ILE A 64 -0.77 15.74 -1.24
CA ILE A 64 0.67 15.71 -1.48
C ILE A 64 1.44 15.75 -0.16
N ILE A 65 1.08 16.64 0.77
CA ILE A 65 1.74 16.75 2.08
C ILE A 65 1.61 15.42 2.85
N LEU A 66 0.40 14.84 2.90
CA LEU A 66 0.17 13.55 3.56
C LEU A 66 0.96 12.42 2.89
N ALA A 67 1.04 12.40 1.56
CA ALA A 67 1.84 11.43 0.82
C ALA A 67 3.34 11.57 1.12
N LEU A 68 3.86 12.79 1.20
CA LEU A 68 5.26 13.09 1.54
C LEU A 68 5.57 12.69 2.98
N LEU A 69 4.73 13.10 3.95
CA LEU A 69 4.89 12.73 5.36
C LEU A 69 4.82 11.22 5.55
N GLY A 70 3.87 10.54 4.89
CA GLY A 70 3.75 9.09 4.91
C GLY A 70 4.96 8.39 4.29
N GLY A 71 5.46 8.90 3.15
CA GLY A 71 6.66 8.40 2.50
C GLY A 71 7.93 8.56 3.34
N LEU A 72 8.12 9.74 3.94
CA LEU A 72 9.22 10.03 4.86
C LEU A 72 9.17 9.15 6.11
N GLY A 73 7.97 8.95 6.69
CA GLY A 73 7.77 8.06 7.83
C GLY A 73 8.13 6.61 7.51
N LEU A 74 7.66 6.07 6.38
CA LEU A 74 8.01 4.72 5.93
C LEU A 74 9.50 4.57 5.64
N TRP A 75 10.12 5.58 5.01
CA TRP A 75 11.55 5.60 4.72
C TRP A 75 12.40 5.63 6.00
N ALA A 76 12.04 6.49 6.96
CA ALA A 76 12.70 6.56 8.26
C ALA A 76 12.57 5.22 9.01
N PHE A 77 11.39 4.61 9.00
CA PHE A 77 11.16 3.29 9.59
C PHE A 77 12.02 2.19 8.93
N PHE A 78 12.15 2.21 7.60
CA PHE A 78 13.00 1.30 6.85
C PHE A 78 14.47 1.46 7.23
N ILE A 79 14.98 2.69 7.27
CA ILE A 79 16.36 2.97 7.67
C ILE A 79 16.62 2.55 9.11
N PHE A 80 15.69 2.83 10.01
CA PHE A 80 15.78 2.40 11.41
C PHE A 80 15.88 0.88 11.52
N CYS A 81 14.99 0.13 10.87
CA CYS A 81 15.03 -1.33 10.86
C CYS A 81 16.33 -1.87 10.27
N ARG A 82 16.80 -1.29 9.16
CA ARG A 82 18.06 -1.66 8.52
C ARG A 82 19.24 -1.41 9.45
N ARG A 83 19.41 -0.19 9.96
CA ARG A 83 20.52 0.16 10.87
C ARG A 83 20.53 -0.74 12.09
N ARG A 84 19.36 -1.00 12.68
CA ARG A 84 19.22 -1.89 13.83
C ARG A 84 19.64 -3.33 13.53
N GLU A 85 19.24 -3.89 12.39
CA GLU A 85 19.67 -5.25 12.04
C GLU A 85 21.19 -5.34 11.83
N TYR A 86 21.79 -4.34 11.20
CA TYR A 86 23.24 -4.31 10.96
C TYR A 86 24.03 -4.14 12.26
N ALA A 87 23.55 -3.30 13.18
CA ALA A 87 24.19 -3.08 14.49
C ALA A 87 24.13 -4.31 15.40
N HIS A 88 23.11 -5.17 15.22
CA HIS A 88 22.88 -6.35 16.04
C HIS A 88 23.24 -7.66 15.32
N ARG A 89 24.14 -7.62 14.33
CA ARG A 89 24.73 -8.83 13.78
C ARG A 89 25.44 -9.61 14.89
N ILE A 90 25.39 -10.93 14.77
CA ILE A 90 25.97 -11.84 15.76
C ILE A 90 27.26 -12.44 15.19
N PHE A 91 28.19 -12.79 16.04
CA PHE A 91 29.40 -13.50 15.65
C PHE A 91 29.16 -15.00 15.69
N CYS A 92 29.70 -15.73 14.72
CA CYS A 92 29.69 -17.18 14.74
C CYS A 92 30.57 -17.67 15.90
N SER A 93 30.06 -18.59 16.73
CA SER A 93 30.81 -19.18 17.85
C SER A 93 32.04 -19.99 17.41
N LYS A 94 32.07 -20.49 16.16
CA LYS A 94 33.15 -21.35 15.65
C LYS A 94 34.21 -20.59 14.85
N CYS A 95 33.80 -19.73 13.91
CA CYS A 95 34.72 -19.06 12.99
C CYS A 95 34.83 -17.54 13.21
N GLY A 96 34.02 -16.96 14.10
CA GLY A 96 34.02 -15.52 14.37
C GLY A 96 33.43 -14.65 13.25
N SER A 97 32.95 -15.23 12.14
CA SER A 97 32.37 -14.44 11.05
C SER A 97 31.05 -13.77 11.46
N MET A 98 30.78 -12.60 10.89
CA MET A 98 29.56 -11.85 11.16
C MET A 98 28.36 -12.43 10.43
N MET A 99 27.31 -12.74 11.19
CA MET A 99 26.08 -13.36 10.71
C MET A 99 24.87 -12.46 10.93
N TYR A 100 23.88 -12.57 10.04
CA TYR A 100 22.57 -11.98 10.28
C TYR A 100 21.83 -12.76 11.37
N PRO A 101 21.14 -12.08 12.30
CA PRO A 101 20.44 -12.74 13.39
C PRO A 101 19.35 -13.71 12.92
N CYS A 102 18.74 -13.45 11.75
CA CYS A 102 17.71 -14.31 11.16
C CYS A 102 18.26 -15.55 10.43
N GLY A 103 19.56 -15.63 10.17
CA GLY A 103 20.18 -16.77 9.49
C GLY A 103 20.15 -18.02 10.37
N LEU A 104 19.83 -19.17 9.77
CA LEU A 104 19.85 -20.47 10.44
C LEU A 104 21.28 -21.02 10.58
N HIS A 105 22.17 -20.64 9.66
CA HIS A 105 23.53 -21.14 9.59
C HIS A 105 24.55 -20.05 9.21
N CYS A 106 25.78 -20.27 9.63
CA CYS A 106 26.91 -19.45 9.25
C CYS A 106 27.17 -19.53 7.73
N PRO A 107 27.38 -18.39 7.04
CA PRO A 107 27.67 -18.40 5.61
C PRO A 107 29.00 -19.08 5.29
N GLU A 108 30.02 -18.93 6.14
CA GLU A 108 31.36 -19.49 5.90
C GLU A 108 31.50 -20.94 6.41
N CYS A 109 31.39 -21.16 7.73
CA CYS A 109 31.66 -22.47 8.31
C CYS A 109 30.43 -23.41 8.43
N GLY A 110 29.24 -22.94 8.05
CA GLY A 110 27.99 -23.73 8.14
C GLY A 110 27.45 -24.01 9.56
N THR A 111 28.14 -23.57 10.61
CA THR A 111 27.70 -23.75 12.01
C THR A 111 26.30 -23.20 12.22
N SER A 112 25.43 -23.99 12.86
CA SER A 112 24.05 -23.59 13.14
C SER A 112 23.99 -22.43 14.14
N ASN A 113 23.09 -21.49 13.89
CA ASN A 113 22.79 -20.40 14.80
C ASN A 113 21.94 -20.93 15.97
N PRO A 114 22.36 -20.77 17.23
CA PRO A 114 21.62 -21.29 18.38
C PRO A 114 20.28 -20.57 18.60
N SER A 115 20.13 -19.32 18.15
CA SER A 115 18.91 -18.52 18.38
C SER A 115 18.52 -17.67 17.17
N PRO A 116 18.07 -18.30 16.06
CA PRO A 116 17.67 -17.56 14.87
C PRO A 116 16.49 -16.64 15.18
N ARG A 117 16.57 -15.40 14.72
CA ARG A 117 15.56 -14.35 14.96
C ARG A 117 14.51 -14.33 13.86
N ALA A 118 13.24 -14.23 14.25
CA ALA A 118 12.13 -14.15 13.31
C ALA A 118 12.19 -12.84 12.50
N LEU A 119 11.65 -12.83 11.28
CA LEU A 119 11.54 -11.59 10.51
C LEU A 119 10.34 -10.74 10.95
N ASN A 120 10.48 -9.43 10.81
CA ASN A 120 9.40 -8.48 10.94
C ASN A 120 8.58 -8.41 9.64
N TRP A 121 7.61 -7.52 9.64
CA TRP A 121 6.66 -7.40 8.54
C TRP A 121 7.29 -6.82 7.24
N ILE A 122 8.49 -6.25 7.32
CA ILE A 122 9.26 -5.70 6.19
C ILE A 122 10.45 -6.62 5.83
N GLY A 123 10.66 -7.72 6.55
CA GLY A 123 11.74 -8.67 6.28
C GLY A 123 13.06 -8.35 6.98
N TYR A 124 13.03 -7.62 8.11
CA TYR A 124 14.18 -7.39 9.00
C TYR A 124 14.07 -8.20 10.29
N SER A 125 15.19 -8.61 10.88
CA SER A 125 15.23 -9.42 12.11
C SER A 125 14.55 -8.75 13.31
N ARG A 126 13.61 -9.46 13.96
CA ARG A 126 13.02 -9.11 15.26
C ARG A 126 13.92 -9.62 16.37
N LEU A 127 14.75 -8.73 16.92
CA LEU A 127 15.76 -9.11 17.93
C LEU A 127 15.21 -9.82 19.16
N ARG A 128 13.96 -9.54 19.55
CA ARG A 128 13.34 -10.16 20.74
C ARG A 128 12.67 -11.51 20.46
N THR A 129 12.43 -11.86 19.21
CA THR A 129 11.65 -13.05 18.84
C THR A 129 12.56 -14.12 18.27
N VAL A 130 12.78 -15.18 19.04
CA VAL A 130 13.53 -16.37 18.60
C VAL A 130 12.59 -17.34 17.90
N VAL A 131 13.05 -17.97 16.83
CA VAL A 131 12.34 -19.03 16.14
C VAL A 131 12.63 -20.36 16.85
N PRO A 132 11.60 -21.09 17.35
CA PRO A 132 11.80 -22.39 17.98
C PRO A 132 12.29 -23.41 16.94
N SER A 133 12.99 -24.45 17.41
CA SER A 133 13.56 -25.53 16.55
C SER A 133 12.52 -26.21 15.66
N SER A 134 11.30 -26.43 16.17
CA SER A 134 10.17 -26.97 15.40
C SER A 134 9.75 -26.09 14.22
N GLY A 135 10.09 -24.80 14.24
CA GLY A 135 9.72 -23.82 13.23
C GLY A 135 10.77 -23.54 12.17
N TRP A 136 11.93 -24.19 12.20
CA TRP A 136 13.06 -23.87 11.30
C TRP A 136 12.72 -24.06 9.83
N LYS A 137 12.12 -25.19 9.45
CA LYS A 137 11.66 -25.44 8.07
C LYS A 137 10.67 -24.37 7.58
N ARG A 138 9.78 -23.90 8.46
CA ARG A 138 8.86 -22.81 8.12
C ARG A 138 9.61 -21.49 7.94
N HIS A 139 10.63 -21.24 8.75
CA HIS A 139 11.43 -20.03 8.70
C HIS A 139 12.30 -19.94 7.45
N GLU A 140 12.77 -21.06 6.90
CA GLU A 140 13.39 -21.11 5.57
C GLU A 140 12.48 -20.48 4.49
N GLU A 141 11.21 -20.87 4.47
CA GLU A 141 10.23 -20.32 3.53
C GLU A 141 9.87 -18.86 3.82
N VAL A 142 9.91 -18.45 5.09
CA VAL A 142 9.78 -17.04 5.49
C VAL A 142 10.95 -16.23 4.90
N LEU A 143 12.18 -16.70 5.03
CA LEU A 143 13.36 -16.03 4.48
C LEU A 143 13.25 -15.88 2.96
N ARG A 144 12.86 -16.93 2.24
CA ARG A 144 12.59 -16.87 0.79
C ARG A 144 11.53 -15.82 0.45
N SER A 145 10.43 -15.76 1.20
CA SER A 145 9.36 -14.79 0.95
C SER A 145 9.76 -13.31 1.13
N TYR A 146 10.92 -13.04 1.75
CA TYR A 146 11.50 -11.70 1.87
C TYR A 146 12.80 -11.53 1.05
N ARG A 147 13.03 -12.39 0.04
CA ARG A 147 14.22 -12.38 -0.81
C ARG A 147 15.53 -12.42 -0.01
N ARG A 148 15.56 -13.31 0.98
CA ARG A 148 16.76 -13.65 1.75
C ARG A 148 17.13 -15.11 1.51
N CYS A 149 18.42 -15.40 1.62
CA CYS A 149 18.91 -16.76 1.60
C CYS A 149 18.27 -17.57 2.74
N PHE A 150 17.69 -18.73 2.41
CA PHE A 150 17.06 -19.61 3.39
C PHE A 150 18.04 -20.16 4.43
N TYR A 151 19.33 -20.22 4.09
CA TYR A 151 20.38 -20.78 4.93
C TYR A 151 21.02 -19.72 5.86
N CYS A 152 21.66 -18.69 5.30
CA CYS A 152 22.43 -17.70 6.07
C CYS A 152 21.69 -16.37 6.31
N GLY A 153 20.51 -16.16 5.74
CA GLY A 153 19.72 -14.94 5.92
C GLY A 153 20.24 -13.69 5.19
N GLN A 154 21.29 -13.83 4.37
CA GLN A 154 21.83 -12.77 3.52
C GLN A 154 20.75 -12.25 2.55
N PRO A 155 20.57 -10.92 2.41
CA PRO A 155 19.69 -10.35 1.40
C PRO A 155 20.18 -10.68 -0.02
N LEU A 156 19.29 -11.16 -0.86
CA LEU A 156 19.58 -11.49 -2.26
C LEU A 156 19.35 -10.25 -3.14
N ARG A 157 20.23 -10.06 -4.14
CA ARG A 157 20.29 -8.82 -4.94
C ARG A 157 19.43 -8.89 -6.18
N GLU A 158 19.41 -10.04 -6.85
CA GLU A 158 18.80 -10.18 -8.17
C GLU A 158 17.33 -10.62 -8.05
N PRO A 159 16.45 -10.22 -8.98
CA PRO A 159 15.08 -10.72 -9.05
C PRO A 159 15.00 -11.95 -9.97
N SER A 160 15.84 -12.96 -9.74
CA SER A 160 15.95 -14.20 -10.54
C SER A 160 15.86 -15.44 -9.65
N LEU A 161 15.48 -16.58 -10.26
CA LEU A 161 15.51 -17.89 -9.60
C LEU A 161 16.93 -18.47 -9.59
N ASP A 162 17.72 -18.16 -10.64
CA ASP A 162 19.07 -18.66 -10.91
C ASP A 162 20.16 -18.06 -10.00
N GLN A 163 19.80 -17.10 -9.14
CA GLN A 163 20.79 -16.46 -8.29
C GLN A 163 21.25 -17.39 -7.17
N SER A 164 22.55 -17.40 -6.93
CA SER A 164 23.15 -17.99 -5.74
C SER A 164 23.38 -16.95 -4.67
N CYS A 165 23.36 -17.38 -3.41
CA CYS A 165 23.63 -16.48 -2.30
C CYS A 165 25.06 -15.91 -2.40
N PRO A 166 25.25 -14.58 -2.37
CA PRO A 166 26.58 -13.99 -2.48
C PRO A 166 27.48 -14.24 -1.26
N ALA A 167 26.93 -14.76 -0.16
CA ALA A 167 27.68 -15.05 1.06
C ALA A 167 27.98 -16.54 1.25
N CYS A 168 27.03 -17.43 0.92
CA CYS A 168 27.17 -18.87 1.17
C CYS A 168 27.09 -19.75 -0.07
N GLY A 169 26.99 -19.16 -1.27
CA GLY A 169 26.99 -19.87 -2.56
C GLY A 169 25.77 -20.73 -2.88
N ARG A 170 24.87 -20.97 -1.93
CA ARG A 170 23.68 -21.81 -2.16
C ARG A 170 22.65 -21.13 -3.06
N ALA A 171 22.12 -21.84 -4.05
CA ALA A 171 20.94 -21.43 -4.80
C ALA A 171 19.73 -21.20 -3.88
N VAL A 172 18.83 -20.31 -4.28
CA VAL A 172 17.64 -19.97 -3.49
C VAL A 172 16.66 -21.14 -3.40
N LEU A 173 16.49 -21.86 -4.51
CA LEU A 173 15.63 -23.03 -4.67
C LEU A 173 16.51 -24.20 -5.10
N GLN A 174 16.47 -25.28 -4.32
CA GLN A 174 17.26 -26.49 -4.53
C GLN A 174 16.33 -27.58 -5.07
N GLY A 175 16.18 -27.64 -6.39
CA GLY A 175 15.34 -28.63 -7.05
C GLY A 175 13.83 -28.42 -6.92
N GLU A 176 13.08 -29.27 -7.62
CA GLU A 176 11.60 -29.23 -7.71
C GLU A 176 10.92 -29.34 -6.33
N GLU A 177 11.43 -30.19 -5.43
CA GLU A 177 10.82 -30.37 -4.09
C GLU A 177 10.82 -29.05 -3.29
N SER A 178 11.85 -28.21 -3.45
CA SER A 178 11.94 -26.91 -2.78
C SER A 178 10.93 -25.91 -3.34
N VAL A 179 10.64 -25.99 -4.64
CA VAL A 179 9.64 -25.16 -5.33
C VAL A 179 8.24 -25.52 -4.81
N ASP A 180 7.93 -26.81 -4.75
CA ASP A 180 6.63 -27.32 -4.27
C ASP A 180 6.41 -26.96 -2.80
N ARG A 181 7.45 -27.09 -1.97
CA ARG A 181 7.38 -26.71 -0.55
C ARG A 181 7.12 -25.21 -0.37
N TYR A 182 7.77 -24.38 -1.18
CA TYR A 182 7.57 -22.93 -1.16
C TYR A 182 6.18 -22.53 -1.68
N ASP A 183 5.70 -23.14 -2.76
CA ASP A 183 4.36 -22.91 -3.30
C ASP A 183 3.28 -23.33 -2.29
N ALA A 184 3.42 -24.51 -1.67
CA ALA A 184 2.52 -24.96 -0.62
C ALA A 184 2.55 -24.02 0.60
N TYR A 185 3.71 -23.47 0.96
CA TYR A 185 3.82 -22.47 2.03
C TYR A 185 3.03 -21.20 1.73
N ILE A 186 3.06 -20.71 0.48
CA ILE A 186 2.27 -19.55 0.06
C ILE A 186 0.78 -19.93 -0.03
N GLY A 187 0.46 -21.09 -0.61
CA GLY A 187 -0.90 -21.59 -0.81
C GLY A 187 -1.69 -21.74 0.49
N ARG A 188 -1.03 -22.08 1.62
CA ARG A 188 -1.68 -22.12 2.94
C ARG A 188 -2.28 -20.79 3.38
N ARG A 189 -1.79 -19.66 2.87
CA ARG A 189 -2.32 -18.32 3.18
C ARG A 189 -3.53 -17.93 2.34
N ARG A 190 -3.76 -18.63 1.22
CA ARG A 190 -4.76 -18.27 0.20
C ARG A 190 -6.15 -18.06 0.77
N GLY A 191 -6.65 -19.04 1.54
CA GLY A 191 -8.02 -19.03 2.05
C GLY A 191 -8.31 -17.84 2.96
N TRP A 192 -7.48 -17.63 3.98
CA TRP A 192 -7.71 -16.52 4.92
C TRP A 192 -7.43 -15.15 4.26
N THR A 193 -6.45 -15.04 3.36
CA THR A 193 -6.19 -13.77 2.65
C THR A 193 -7.39 -13.38 1.80
N PHE A 194 -7.99 -14.31 1.05
CA PHE A 194 -9.17 -13.98 0.24
C PHE A 194 -10.39 -13.64 1.09
N ALA A 195 -10.61 -14.34 2.21
CA ALA A 195 -11.65 -13.97 3.16
C ALA A 195 -11.44 -12.53 3.69
N ALA A 196 -10.21 -12.18 4.07
CA ALA A 196 -9.87 -10.85 4.52
C ALA A 196 -10.07 -9.78 3.43
N VAL A 197 -9.75 -10.09 2.18
CA VAL A 197 -9.99 -9.19 1.04
C VAL A 197 -11.48 -8.90 0.84
N VAL A 198 -12.35 -9.92 0.93
CA VAL A 198 -13.81 -9.75 0.82
C VAL A 198 -14.33 -8.88 1.96
N VAL A 199 -13.94 -9.18 3.20
CA VAL A 199 -14.37 -8.42 4.39
C VAL A 199 -13.91 -6.96 4.32
N LEU A 200 -12.63 -6.74 3.98
CA LEU A 200 -12.09 -5.38 3.82
C LEU A 200 -12.77 -4.65 2.66
N GLY A 201 -13.12 -5.35 1.57
CA GLY A 201 -13.79 -4.77 0.40
C GLY A 201 -15.11 -4.07 0.72
N VAL A 202 -15.82 -4.49 1.78
CA VAL A 202 -17.07 -3.85 2.24
C VAL A 202 -16.86 -2.39 2.64
N ILE A 203 -15.67 -2.03 3.16
CA ILE A 203 -15.36 -0.68 3.62
C ILE A 203 -15.04 0.19 2.40
N PRO A 204 -15.84 1.21 2.07
CA PRO A 204 -15.57 2.08 0.93
C PRO A 204 -14.20 2.77 1.06
N ILE A 205 -13.49 2.92 -0.06
CA ILE A 205 -12.20 3.64 -0.19
C ILE A 205 -11.02 3.00 0.59
N LEU A 206 -11.12 2.91 1.92
CA LEU A 206 -10.08 2.40 2.81
C LEU A 206 -9.94 0.87 2.70
N GLY A 207 -11.06 0.17 2.54
CA GLY A 207 -11.09 -1.28 2.36
C GLY A 207 -10.24 -1.78 1.20
N PRO A 208 -10.49 -1.31 -0.04
CA PRO A 208 -9.69 -1.67 -1.20
C PRO A 208 -8.19 -1.37 -1.05
N LEU A 209 -7.82 -0.27 -0.36
CA LEU A 209 -6.44 0.07 -0.06
C LEU A 209 -5.77 -0.99 0.82
N LEU A 210 -6.40 -1.31 1.94
CA LEU A 210 -5.90 -2.29 2.90
C LEU A 210 -5.89 -3.70 2.31
N ALA A 211 -6.97 -4.08 1.62
CA ALA A 211 -7.09 -5.35 0.91
C ALA A 211 -5.97 -5.52 -0.12
N SER A 212 -5.73 -4.50 -0.95
CA SER A 212 -4.68 -4.55 -1.98
C SER A 212 -3.29 -4.66 -1.36
N SER A 213 -3.01 -3.95 -0.25
CA SER A 213 -1.72 -4.03 0.44
C SER A 213 -1.50 -5.40 1.08
N LEU A 214 -2.51 -5.92 1.79
CA LEU A 214 -2.48 -7.22 2.45
C LEU A 214 -2.30 -8.36 1.45
N TYR A 215 -3.12 -8.39 0.40
CA TYR A 215 -3.09 -9.40 -0.64
C TYR A 215 -1.75 -9.42 -1.36
N LYS A 216 -1.27 -8.25 -1.82
CA LYS A 216 0.02 -8.17 -2.52
C LYS A 216 1.14 -8.72 -1.64
N ARG A 217 1.16 -8.34 -0.38
CA ARG A 217 2.20 -8.77 0.53
C ARG A 217 2.15 -10.26 0.89
N THR A 218 0.96 -10.84 1.02
CA THR A 218 0.79 -12.22 1.48
C THR A 218 0.88 -13.26 0.36
N LEU A 219 0.42 -12.90 -0.84
CA LEU A 219 0.27 -13.82 -1.97
C LEU A 219 1.07 -13.43 -3.21
N ILE A 220 1.24 -12.14 -3.55
CA ILE A 220 1.90 -11.74 -4.80
C ILE A 220 3.40 -11.53 -4.65
N ASN A 221 3.81 -10.69 -3.71
CA ASN A 221 5.21 -10.35 -3.46
C ASN A 221 6.11 -11.58 -3.32
N PRO A 222 5.70 -12.66 -2.61
CA PRO A 222 6.51 -13.88 -2.52
C PRO A 222 6.89 -14.49 -3.87
N TYR A 223 6.03 -14.40 -4.88
CA TYR A 223 6.35 -14.83 -6.24
C TYR A 223 7.07 -13.72 -7.01
N SER A 224 6.58 -12.48 -6.95
CA SER A 224 7.10 -11.37 -7.75
C SER A 224 8.56 -11.01 -7.43
N LEU A 225 9.08 -11.39 -6.27
CA LEU A 225 10.47 -11.13 -5.87
C LEU A 225 11.51 -11.84 -6.75
N TYR A 226 11.12 -12.88 -7.47
CA TYR A 226 11.99 -13.73 -8.29
C TYR A 226 11.75 -13.60 -9.81
N MET A 227 10.97 -12.59 -10.20
CA MET A 227 10.54 -12.39 -11.59
C MET A 227 10.37 -10.90 -11.92
N THR A 228 10.78 -10.52 -13.12
CA THR A 228 10.65 -9.17 -13.68
C THR A 228 9.32 -8.99 -14.41
N VAL A 229 8.21 -9.25 -13.72
CA VAL A 229 6.87 -9.35 -14.34
C VAL A 229 6.44 -8.09 -15.09
N TYR A 230 6.71 -6.91 -14.53
CA TYR A 230 6.29 -5.65 -15.13
C TYR A 230 6.95 -5.36 -16.48
N ARG A 231 8.11 -5.98 -16.75
CA ARG A 231 8.82 -5.77 -18.01
C ARG A 231 8.32 -6.67 -19.14
N GLU A 232 7.55 -7.71 -18.82
CA GLU A 232 7.31 -8.84 -19.73
C GLU A 232 5.82 -9.09 -20.05
N SER A 233 4.88 -8.38 -19.42
CA SER A 233 3.46 -8.68 -19.62
C SER A 233 2.56 -7.43 -19.64
N PHE A 234 2.13 -7.03 -20.84
CA PHE A 234 1.10 -6.00 -21.05
C PHE A 234 -0.18 -6.28 -20.26
N LEU A 235 -0.57 -7.55 -20.13
CA LEU A 235 -1.70 -8.00 -19.31
C LEU A 235 -1.61 -7.51 -17.85
N MET A 236 -0.42 -7.46 -17.27
CA MET A 236 -0.21 -7.04 -15.88
C MET A 236 -0.37 -5.52 -15.72
N VAL A 237 -0.04 -4.76 -16.75
CA VAL A 237 -0.33 -3.32 -16.81
C VAL A 237 -1.84 -3.09 -16.90
N VAL A 238 -2.55 -3.85 -17.74
CA VAL A 238 -4.02 -3.78 -17.85
C VAL A 238 -4.69 -4.11 -16.53
N LEU A 239 -4.32 -5.23 -15.87
CA LEU A 239 -4.87 -5.60 -14.56
C LEU A 239 -4.59 -4.54 -13.48
N PHE A 240 -3.40 -3.93 -13.53
CA PHE A 240 -3.05 -2.82 -12.64
C PHE A 240 -3.97 -1.61 -12.84
N LEU A 241 -4.25 -1.23 -14.09
CA LEU A 241 -5.14 -0.13 -14.44
C LEU A 241 -6.59 -0.45 -14.03
N CYS A 242 -7.10 -1.64 -14.39
CA CYS A 242 -8.44 -2.09 -14.02
C CYS A 242 -8.65 -2.05 -12.51
N ARG A 243 -7.66 -2.47 -11.70
CA ARG A 243 -7.74 -2.40 -10.24
C ARG A 243 -7.85 -0.96 -9.72
N HIS A 244 -7.12 -0.02 -10.30
CA HIS A 244 -7.21 1.39 -9.90
C HIS A 244 -8.56 1.99 -10.32
N LEU A 245 -9.03 1.65 -11.52
CA LEU A 245 -10.33 2.10 -12.02
C LEU A 245 -11.48 1.54 -11.16
N PHE A 246 -11.48 0.25 -10.85
CA PHE A 246 -12.52 -0.38 -10.02
C PHE A 246 -12.52 0.11 -8.58
N ARG A 247 -11.40 0.65 -8.08
CA ARG A 247 -11.34 1.29 -6.76
C ARG A 247 -12.10 2.63 -6.72
N LEU A 248 -12.29 3.29 -7.86
CA LEU A 248 -13.06 4.54 -7.95
C LEU A 248 -14.57 4.30 -7.98
N LEU A 249 -15.00 3.07 -8.28
CA LEU A 249 -16.41 2.69 -8.40
C LEU A 249 -16.89 2.00 -7.11
N PRO A 250 -17.74 2.67 -6.29
CA PRO A 250 -18.34 2.02 -5.13
C PRO A 250 -19.16 0.78 -5.58
N PHE A 251 -19.23 -0.24 -4.72
CA PHE A 251 -19.89 -1.54 -4.97
C PHE A 251 -19.23 -2.46 -6.02
N ILE A 252 -18.82 -1.94 -7.19
CA ILE A 252 -18.05 -2.71 -8.20
C ILE A 252 -16.73 -3.18 -7.59
N GLY A 253 -16.10 -2.36 -6.76
CA GLY A 253 -14.91 -2.74 -6.00
C GLY A 253 -15.11 -3.94 -5.05
N VAL A 254 -16.32 -4.19 -4.54
CA VAL A 254 -16.56 -5.28 -3.56
C VAL A 254 -16.50 -6.66 -4.22
N ILE A 255 -17.03 -6.78 -5.43
CA ILE A 255 -17.07 -8.05 -6.19
C ILE A 255 -15.88 -8.13 -7.15
N GLY A 256 -15.56 -7.04 -7.84
CA GLY A 256 -14.48 -7.00 -8.82
C GLY A 256 -13.10 -7.18 -8.21
N MET A 257 -12.86 -6.65 -6.99
CA MET A 257 -11.53 -6.72 -6.37
C MET A 257 -11.14 -8.15 -5.94
N PRO A 258 -12.01 -8.96 -5.30
CA PRO A 258 -11.74 -10.37 -5.08
C PRO A 258 -11.43 -11.15 -6.37
N ILE A 259 -12.22 -10.94 -7.43
CA ILE A 259 -12.00 -11.61 -8.73
C ILE A 259 -10.64 -11.23 -9.32
N LEU A 260 -10.29 -9.95 -9.31
CA LEU A 260 -8.99 -9.47 -9.77
C LEU A 260 -7.85 -10.06 -8.94
N CYS A 261 -7.99 -10.12 -7.62
CA CYS A 261 -6.97 -10.72 -6.73
C CYS A 261 -6.80 -12.22 -6.98
N VAL A 262 -7.89 -12.97 -7.18
CA VAL A 262 -7.80 -14.39 -7.51
C VAL A 262 -7.08 -14.57 -8.85
N THR A 263 -7.47 -13.81 -9.86
CA THR A 263 -6.88 -13.86 -11.20
C THR A 263 -5.39 -13.53 -11.18
N GLU A 264 -5.03 -12.42 -10.55
CA GLU A 264 -3.64 -11.96 -10.43
C GLU A 264 -2.79 -13.01 -9.68
N TYR A 265 -3.31 -13.61 -8.60
CA TYR A 265 -2.60 -14.65 -7.86
C TYR A 265 -2.31 -15.88 -8.73
N HIS A 266 -3.31 -16.35 -9.46
CA HIS A 266 -3.13 -17.50 -10.34
C HIS A 266 -2.16 -17.22 -11.48
N LEU A 267 -2.15 -16.01 -12.02
CA LEU A 267 -1.18 -15.57 -13.03
C LEU A 267 0.24 -15.57 -12.45
N TYR A 268 0.48 -14.90 -11.33
CA TYR A 268 1.80 -14.86 -10.69
C TYR A 268 2.30 -16.26 -10.30
N ARG A 269 1.43 -17.10 -9.72
CA ARG A 269 1.78 -18.47 -9.37
C ARG A 269 2.15 -19.28 -10.61
N ARG A 270 1.35 -19.20 -11.68
CA ARG A 270 1.61 -19.96 -12.92
C ARG A 270 2.89 -19.50 -13.60
N MET A 271 3.14 -18.20 -13.66
CA MET A 271 4.40 -17.65 -14.18
C MET A 271 5.61 -18.11 -13.35
N PHE A 272 5.48 -18.13 -12.01
CA PHE A 272 6.53 -18.64 -11.13
C PHE A 272 6.85 -20.10 -11.42
N LEU A 273 5.82 -20.96 -11.44
CA LEU A 273 5.98 -22.39 -11.66
C LEU A 273 6.54 -22.69 -13.06
N TRP A 274 6.05 -22.00 -14.08
CA TRP A 274 6.58 -22.15 -15.44
C TRP A 274 8.05 -21.73 -15.54
N LYS A 275 8.45 -20.66 -14.85
CA LYS A 275 9.85 -20.22 -14.81
C LYS A 275 10.71 -21.21 -14.03
N ALA A 276 10.18 -21.80 -12.95
CA ALA A 276 10.86 -22.83 -12.17
C ALA A 276 10.99 -24.14 -12.95
N GLU A 277 9.99 -24.56 -13.72
CA GLU A 277 10.05 -25.74 -14.59
C GLU A 277 11.11 -25.61 -15.69
N LYS A 278 11.24 -24.41 -16.26
CA LYS A 278 12.28 -24.11 -17.24
C LYS A 278 13.68 -23.95 -16.65
N HIS A 279 13.77 -23.81 -15.34
CA HIS A 279 15.04 -23.70 -14.65
C HIS A 279 15.65 -25.10 -14.55
N ASP A 280 16.80 -25.31 -15.18
CA ASP A 280 17.50 -26.59 -15.07
C ASP A 280 18.13 -26.71 -13.67
N PHE A 281 17.47 -27.45 -12.78
CA PHE A 281 18.00 -27.75 -11.46
C PHE A 281 19.15 -28.77 -11.48
N ARG A 282 19.48 -29.38 -12.64
CA ARG A 282 20.50 -30.43 -12.77
C ARG A 282 21.93 -29.90 -12.95
N GLY A 283 22.11 -28.58 -12.99
CA GLY A 283 23.42 -27.92 -13.14
C GLY A 283 24.19 -27.64 -11.84
N GLU A 284 23.67 -28.04 -10.67
CA GLU A 284 24.31 -27.88 -9.35
C GLU A 284 24.76 -29.21 -8.72
#